data_AF-A0A1V3XWG3-F1
#
_entry.id   AF-A0A1V3XWG3-F1
#
_cell.length_a   1.000
_cell.length_b   1.000
_cell.length_c   1.000
_cell.angle_alpha   90.00
_cell.angle_beta   90.00
_cell.angle_gamma   90.00
#
_symmetry.space_group_name_H-M   'P 1'
#
loop_
_entity.id
_entity.type
_entity.pdbx_description
1 polymer ?
#
loop_
_entity_poly.entity_id
_entity_poly.type
_entity_poly.pdbx_seq_one_letter_code
_entity_poly.pdbx_strand_id
1 'polypeptide(L)'
;MAELTGVTVDHYAEIGLLGFALIADALGGVDVCLKEPVYEPLSGADFPAGRQKLNGPQALSFVRQRHELPRGDLDRVVRQQAVMASLAHRVISGKTLSSPATLKRLEQAVQRSVVLSSGWDIMDFVKQMQSLSGGNVAFATIPVLDGAGWSDDGMQSVVRVDPHQVADWVGGLLHEQDEGKTEQLAYTPAKTTADVANDTDINGLAAAVSEVLSAKGFGTGSVGNNDGGHVKSSQVRAAKTDDLGAQQVAKELGGLPVVADSSVPPGTVRVVLANDYTGPGSGLGGNVGGNAVAPARASNAGNAGNSDTAPPPSPILTAGSDNPECIN
;
A
#
# COMPACT_ATOMS: atom_id res chain seq x y z
N MET A 1 0.69 -10.73 22.19
CA MET A 1 0.04 -10.85 20.87
C MET A 1 -1.46 -11.00 21.07
N ALA A 2 -1.95 -12.14 21.58
CA ALA A 2 -3.39 -12.35 21.79
C ALA A 2 -4.09 -11.26 22.61
N GLU A 3 -3.46 -10.75 23.66
CA GLU A 3 -4.02 -9.63 24.45
C GLU A 3 -4.10 -8.31 23.68
N LEU A 4 -3.17 -8.07 22.75
CA LEU A 4 -3.10 -6.83 21.97
C LEU A 4 -4.03 -6.88 20.74
N THR A 5 -4.17 -8.04 20.12
CA THR A 5 -4.85 -8.19 18.82
C THR A 5 -6.18 -8.93 18.90
N GLY A 6 -6.45 -9.64 20.00
CA GLY A 6 -7.60 -10.54 20.13
C GLY A 6 -7.46 -11.87 19.39
N VAL A 7 -6.29 -12.18 18.80
CA VAL A 7 -6.08 -13.34 17.93
C VAL A 7 -5.05 -14.31 18.53
N THR A 8 -5.31 -15.61 18.45
CA THR A 8 -4.35 -16.65 18.82
C THR A 8 -3.51 -17.08 17.62
N VAL A 9 -2.25 -17.43 17.86
CA VAL A 9 -1.34 -17.94 16.83
C VAL A 9 -1.24 -19.45 16.97
N ASP A 10 -1.63 -20.19 15.92
CA ASP A 10 -1.62 -21.66 15.92
C ASP A 10 -0.21 -22.24 15.70
N HIS A 11 0.59 -21.58 14.85
CA HIS A 11 1.93 -22.03 14.45
C HIS A 11 2.91 -20.87 14.33
N TYR A 12 4.19 -21.13 14.60
CA TYR A 12 5.26 -20.14 14.39
C TYR A 12 6.46 -20.74 13.65
N ALA A 13 7.13 -19.90 12.87
CA ALA A 13 8.44 -20.16 12.26
C ALA A 13 9.43 -19.11 12.75
N GLU A 14 10.65 -19.54 13.06
CA GLU A 14 11.80 -18.67 13.29
C GLU A 14 12.85 -18.90 12.21
N ILE A 15 13.37 -17.82 11.64
CA ILE A 15 14.34 -17.87 10.55
C ILE A 15 15.54 -17.00 10.92
N GLY A 16 16.73 -17.59 10.93
CA GLY A 16 17.98 -16.85 11.08
C GLY A 16 18.39 -16.11 9.80
N LEU A 17 19.33 -15.16 9.89
CA LEU A 17 19.78 -14.35 8.76
C LEU A 17 20.32 -15.18 7.58
N LEU A 18 21.15 -16.19 7.88
CA LEU A 18 21.66 -17.11 6.87
C LEU A 18 20.51 -17.89 6.21
N GLY A 19 19.54 -18.30 7.03
CA GLY A 19 18.38 -19.04 6.57
C GLY A 19 17.53 -18.26 5.57
N PHE A 20 17.29 -16.98 5.87
CA PHE A 20 16.61 -16.05 4.97
C PHE A 20 17.31 -15.96 3.60
N ALA A 21 18.63 -15.78 3.58
CA ALA A 21 19.39 -15.68 2.34
C ALA A 21 19.30 -16.97 1.50
N LEU A 22 19.39 -18.14 2.15
CA LEU A 22 19.28 -19.43 1.48
C LEU A 22 17.89 -19.66 0.88
N ILE A 23 16.82 -19.25 1.56
CA ILE A 23 15.44 -19.35 1.07
C ILE A 23 15.24 -18.44 -0.15
N ALA A 24 15.72 -17.20 -0.09
CA ALA A 24 15.68 -16.27 -1.21
C ALA A 24 16.39 -16.84 -2.45
N ASP A 25 17.60 -17.38 -2.30
CA ASP A 25 18.34 -18.00 -3.41
C ASP A 25 17.68 -19.29 -3.93
N ALA A 26 17.10 -20.11 -3.04
CA ALA A 26 16.37 -21.31 -3.43
C ALA A 26 15.17 -20.98 -4.34
N LEU A 27 14.49 -19.85 -4.07
CA LEU A 27 13.39 -19.34 -4.89
C LEU A 27 13.86 -18.59 -6.15
N GLY A 28 15.17 -18.45 -6.31
CA GLY A 28 15.82 -17.86 -7.47
C GLY A 28 15.97 -16.35 -7.38
N GLY A 29 16.00 -15.78 -6.17
CA GLY A 29 16.11 -14.35 -5.88
C GLY A 29 14.76 -13.70 -5.52
N VAL A 30 14.83 -12.42 -5.17
CA VAL A 30 13.71 -11.57 -4.74
C VAL A 30 13.58 -10.39 -5.67
N ASP A 31 12.42 -10.23 -6.30
CA ASP A 31 12.12 -9.04 -7.10
C ASP A 31 11.63 -7.92 -6.17
N VAL A 32 12.25 -6.73 -6.25
CA VAL A 32 11.90 -5.53 -5.50
C VAL A 32 11.83 -4.32 -6.42
N CYS A 33 11.17 -3.24 -5.98
CA CYS A 33 11.23 -1.95 -6.65
C CYS A 33 11.47 -0.82 -5.64
N LEU A 34 12.43 0.06 -5.94
CA LEU A 34 12.70 1.27 -5.16
C LEU A 34 12.22 2.51 -5.92
N LYS A 35 11.70 3.53 -5.21
CA LYS A 35 11.39 4.81 -5.85
C LYS A 35 12.66 5.62 -6.06
N GLU A 36 13.55 5.61 -5.06
CA GLU A 36 14.83 6.32 -5.09
C GLU A 36 16.02 5.35 -4.95
N PRO A 37 17.21 5.68 -5.48
CA PRO A 37 18.40 4.88 -5.27
C PRO A 37 18.81 4.94 -3.80
N VAL A 38 19.54 3.93 -3.33
CA VAL A 38 19.98 3.85 -1.93
C VAL A 38 21.43 3.39 -1.83
N TYR A 39 22.16 3.98 -0.88
CA TYR A 39 23.52 3.61 -0.54
C TYR A 39 23.72 3.73 0.97
N GLU A 40 23.69 2.59 1.67
CA GLU A 40 23.75 2.55 3.14
C GLU A 40 24.83 1.55 3.60
N PRO A 41 26.07 2.03 3.89
CA PRO A 41 27.22 1.18 4.15
C PRO A 41 27.11 0.23 5.36
N LEU A 42 26.29 0.53 6.38
CA LEU A 42 26.21 -0.28 7.60
C LEU A 42 25.41 -1.56 7.36
N SER A 43 24.37 -1.50 6.52
CA SER A 43 23.68 -2.72 6.05
C SER A 43 24.35 -3.34 4.82
N GLY A 44 25.11 -2.54 4.04
CA GLY A 44 25.65 -2.94 2.74
C GLY A 44 24.61 -2.85 1.62
N ALA A 45 23.55 -2.06 1.81
CA ALA A 45 22.57 -1.79 0.76
C ALA A 45 23.16 -0.79 -0.23
N ASP A 46 23.20 -1.17 -1.51
CA ASP A 46 23.64 -0.32 -2.62
C ASP A 46 22.81 -0.74 -3.84
N PHE A 47 21.75 0.02 -4.09
CA PHE A 47 20.74 -0.36 -5.09
C PHE A 47 20.27 0.87 -5.88
N PRO A 48 20.18 0.76 -7.22
CA PRO A 48 19.56 1.80 -8.03
C PRO A 48 18.05 1.91 -7.76
N ALA A 49 17.47 3.05 -8.15
CA ALA A 49 16.02 3.19 -8.25
C ALA A 49 15.45 2.23 -9.31
N GLY A 50 14.15 1.93 -9.16
CA GLY A 50 13.40 1.08 -10.08
C GLY A 50 13.42 -0.40 -9.69
N ARG A 51 12.92 -1.21 -10.63
CA ARG A 51 12.76 -2.65 -10.46
C ARG A 51 14.08 -3.37 -10.61
N GLN A 52 14.34 -4.29 -9.70
CA GLN A 52 15.54 -5.09 -9.71
C GLN A 52 15.33 -6.41 -8.99
N LYS A 53 16.26 -7.34 -9.23
CA LYS A 53 16.24 -8.66 -8.65
C LYS A 53 17.45 -8.87 -7.76
N LEU A 54 17.20 -9.23 -6.51
CA LEU A 54 18.21 -9.40 -5.46
C LEU A 54 18.47 -10.88 -5.22
N ASN A 55 19.74 -11.25 -5.08
CA ASN A 55 20.11 -12.55 -4.51
C ASN A 55 19.98 -12.54 -2.97
N GLY A 56 20.19 -13.67 -2.30
CA GLY A 56 20.05 -13.82 -0.86
C GLY A 56 20.83 -12.78 -0.03
N PRO A 57 22.14 -12.62 -0.23
CA PRO A 57 22.93 -11.59 0.45
C PRO A 57 22.44 -10.15 0.19
N GLN A 58 22.07 -9.81 -1.05
CA GLN A 58 21.52 -8.50 -1.39
C GLN A 58 20.14 -8.27 -0.75
N ALA A 59 19.27 -9.27 -0.76
CA ALA A 59 17.97 -9.20 -0.07
C ALA A 59 18.18 -9.01 1.43
N LEU A 60 19.22 -9.62 2.01
CA LEU A 60 19.56 -9.45 3.42
C LEU A 60 20.05 -8.03 3.73
N SER A 61 20.89 -7.42 2.89
CA SER A 61 21.28 -6.01 3.08
C SER A 61 20.07 -5.07 2.92
N PHE A 62 19.20 -5.33 1.94
CA PHE A 62 17.97 -4.58 1.70
C PHE A 62 17.04 -4.50 2.92
N VAL A 63 16.76 -5.63 3.58
CA VAL A 63 15.85 -5.70 4.75
C VAL A 63 16.49 -5.25 6.06
N ARG A 64 17.84 -5.19 6.10
CA ARG A 64 18.61 -4.76 7.27
C ARG A 64 18.86 -3.26 7.31
N GLN A 65 18.65 -2.55 6.20
CA GLN A 65 18.81 -1.10 6.17
C GLN A 65 17.95 -0.44 7.25
N ARG A 66 18.58 0.37 8.10
CA ARG A 66 17.90 1.15 9.15
C ARG A 66 18.05 2.65 8.93
N HIS A 67 19.21 3.06 8.44
CA HIS A 67 19.57 4.45 8.25
C HIS A 67 19.10 4.95 6.89
N GLU A 68 18.97 6.27 6.76
CA GLU A 68 18.55 6.93 5.52
C GLU A 68 17.13 6.56 5.04
N LEU A 69 16.34 5.95 5.93
CA LEU A 69 14.92 5.68 5.71
C LEU A 69 14.09 6.84 6.30
N PRO A 70 13.26 7.55 5.50
CA PRO A 70 12.51 8.71 5.97
C PRO A 70 11.63 8.46 7.19
N ARG A 71 10.98 7.28 7.28
CA ARG A 71 10.18 6.86 8.44
C ARG A 71 10.91 5.83 9.33
N GLY A 72 12.24 5.74 9.23
CA GLY A 72 13.07 4.86 10.03
C GLY A 72 12.61 3.40 10.00
N ASP A 73 12.37 2.84 11.19
CA ASP A 73 11.99 1.44 11.37
C ASP A 73 10.66 1.08 10.65
N LEU A 74 9.73 2.03 10.47
CA LEU A 74 8.48 1.77 9.73
C LEU A 74 8.74 1.52 8.24
N ASP A 75 9.68 2.25 7.63
CA ASP A 75 10.09 2.01 6.25
C ASP A 75 10.93 0.73 6.14
N ARG A 76 11.69 0.37 7.18
CA ARG A 76 12.35 -0.94 7.21
C ARG A 76 11.33 -2.08 7.23
N VAL A 77 10.23 -1.95 7.97
CA VAL A 77 9.11 -2.89 7.95
C VAL A 77 8.52 -2.99 6.55
N VAL A 78 8.32 -1.87 5.84
CA VAL A 78 7.83 -1.88 4.45
C VAL A 78 8.79 -2.63 3.52
N ARG A 79 10.10 -2.47 3.66
CA ARG A 79 11.10 -3.25 2.90
C ARG A 79 11.02 -4.74 3.20
N GLN A 80 10.87 -5.11 4.46
CA GLN A 80 10.67 -6.51 4.86
C GLN A 80 9.40 -7.09 4.26
N GLN A 81 8.29 -6.34 4.31
CA GLN A 81 7.02 -6.72 3.68
C GLN A 81 7.13 -6.87 2.17
N ALA A 82 7.87 -6.01 1.48
CA ALA A 82 8.10 -6.13 0.03
C ALA A 82 8.85 -7.42 -0.32
N VAL A 83 9.87 -7.78 0.45
CA VAL A 83 10.57 -9.06 0.28
C VAL A 83 9.66 -10.25 0.59
N MET A 84 8.89 -10.20 1.69
CA MET A 84 7.93 -11.26 2.02
C MET A 84 6.86 -11.43 0.94
N ALA A 85 6.33 -10.33 0.39
CA ALA A 85 5.37 -10.35 -0.70
C ALA A 85 5.95 -10.98 -1.97
N SER A 86 7.18 -10.62 -2.32
CA SER A 86 7.90 -11.18 -3.47
C SER A 86 8.20 -12.67 -3.30
N LEU A 87 8.65 -13.10 -2.12
CA LEU A 87 8.88 -14.52 -1.80
C LEU A 87 7.56 -15.31 -1.79
N ALA A 88 6.50 -14.78 -1.17
CA ALA A 88 5.17 -15.39 -1.16
C ALA A 88 4.63 -15.53 -2.59
N HIS A 89 4.75 -14.47 -3.41
CA HIS A 89 4.39 -14.51 -4.83
C HIS A 89 5.15 -15.62 -5.54
N ARG A 90 6.45 -15.74 -5.29
CA ARG A 90 7.28 -16.76 -5.90
C ARG A 90 6.86 -18.17 -5.49
N VAL A 91 6.50 -18.38 -4.23
CA VAL A 91 5.99 -19.65 -3.71
C VAL A 91 4.65 -20.01 -4.33
N ILE A 92 3.70 -19.06 -4.43
CA ILE A 92 2.36 -19.33 -4.99
C ILE A 92 2.33 -19.29 -6.52
N SER A 93 3.39 -18.78 -7.16
CA SER A 93 3.49 -18.77 -8.62
C SER A 93 3.52 -20.20 -9.17
N GLY A 94 2.71 -20.45 -10.21
CA GLY A 94 2.59 -21.78 -10.80
C GLY A 94 3.92 -22.38 -11.28
N LYS A 95 4.95 -21.57 -11.57
CA LYS A 95 6.28 -22.02 -12.03
C LYS A 95 7.12 -22.68 -10.93
N THR A 96 7.02 -22.19 -9.68
CA THR A 96 7.77 -22.76 -8.55
C THR A 96 7.18 -24.11 -8.15
N LEU A 97 5.85 -24.17 -8.06
CA LEU A 97 5.12 -25.35 -7.59
C LEU A 97 5.04 -26.47 -8.63
N SER A 98 5.06 -26.13 -9.92
CA SER A 98 5.15 -27.11 -11.01
C SER A 98 6.57 -27.64 -11.26
N SER A 99 7.58 -27.16 -10.51
CA SER A 99 8.98 -27.57 -10.63
C SER A 99 9.42 -28.45 -9.46
N PRO A 100 9.50 -29.78 -9.62
CA PRO A 100 9.94 -30.69 -8.55
C PRO A 100 11.34 -30.36 -8.02
N ALA A 101 12.22 -29.90 -8.90
CA ALA A 101 13.57 -29.48 -8.53
C ALA A 101 13.57 -28.23 -7.65
N THR A 102 12.69 -27.25 -7.92
CA THR A 102 12.59 -26.03 -7.10
C THR A 102 11.94 -26.33 -5.77
N LEU A 103 10.89 -27.15 -5.74
CA LEU A 103 10.25 -27.57 -4.49
C LEU A 103 11.24 -28.30 -3.57
N LYS A 104 12.05 -29.21 -4.11
CA LYS A 104 13.09 -29.90 -3.35
C LYS A 104 14.17 -28.95 -2.81
N ARG A 105 14.60 -27.94 -3.58
CA ARG A 105 15.54 -26.92 -3.10
C ARG A 105 14.94 -26.08 -1.97
N LEU A 106 13.68 -25.68 -2.11
CA LEU A 106 12.95 -24.93 -1.08
C LEU A 106 12.82 -25.75 0.21
N GLU A 107 12.38 -27.01 0.11
CA GLU A 107 12.25 -27.92 1.26
C GLU A 107 13.59 -28.05 2.00
N GLN A 108 14.69 -28.30 1.28
CA GLN A 108 16.03 -28.40 1.87
C GLN A 108 16.49 -27.09 2.52
N ALA A 109 16.18 -25.94 1.90
CA ALA A 109 16.50 -24.64 2.48
C ALA A 109 15.73 -24.46 3.80
N VAL A 110 14.42 -24.71 3.80
CA VAL A 110 13.56 -24.58 4.97
C VAL A 110 14.01 -25.49 6.11
N GLN A 111 14.23 -26.79 5.84
CA GLN A 111 14.67 -27.77 6.85
C GLN A 111 16.00 -27.39 7.54
N ARG A 112 16.88 -26.67 6.84
CA ARG A 112 18.18 -26.23 7.39
C ARG A 112 18.12 -24.89 8.12
N SER A 113 17.07 -24.12 7.89
CA SER A 113 17.08 -22.66 8.10
C SER A 113 15.95 -22.15 8.96
N VAL A 114 14.92 -22.97 9.17
CA VAL A 114 13.69 -22.59 9.83
C VAL A 114 13.44 -23.51 11.01
N VAL A 115 13.22 -22.92 12.18
CA VAL A 115 12.71 -23.62 13.35
C VAL A 115 11.20 -23.50 13.34
N LEU A 116 10.50 -24.64 13.40
CA LEU A 116 9.04 -24.70 13.35
C LEU A 116 8.47 -25.08 14.72
N SER A 117 7.30 -24.56 15.06
CA SER A 117 6.52 -25.03 16.21
C SER A 117 6.23 -26.53 16.12
N SER A 118 6.18 -27.20 17.26
CA SER A 118 5.88 -28.65 17.33
C SER A 118 4.58 -28.99 16.60
N GLY A 119 4.61 -30.06 15.80
CA GLY A 119 3.43 -30.56 15.07
C GLY A 119 3.06 -29.79 13.80
N TRP A 120 3.81 -28.75 13.42
CA TRP A 120 3.53 -28.02 12.19
C TRP A 120 4.22 -28.66 10.98
N ASP A 121 3.42 -29.13 10.02
CA ASP A 121 3.91 -29.55 8.69
C ASP A 121 3.93 -28.35 7.73
N ILE A 122 5.14 -27.85 7.47
CA ILE A 122 5.35 -26.71 6.58
C ILE A 122 4.94 -27.00 5.14
N MET A 123 4.95 -28.27 4.70
CA MET A 123 4.55 -28.62 3.34
C MET A 123 3.04 -28.54 3.15
N ASP A 124 2.25 -28.82 4.20
CA ASP A 124 0.82 -28.59 4.17
C ASP A 124 0.48 -27.09 4.17
N PHE A 125 1.24 -26.27 4.90
CA PHE A 125 1.14 -24.81 4.78
C PHE A 125 1.47 -24.31 3.37
N VAL A 126 2.54 -24.82 2.74
CA VAL A 126 2.87 -24.46 1.36
C VAL A 126 1.73 -24.83 0.40
N LYS A 127 1.05 -25.97 0.60
CA LYS A 127 -0.15 -26.34 -0.18
C LYS A 127 -1.33 -25.39 0.06
N GLN A 128 -1.59 -25.01 1.31
CA GLN A 128 -2.62 -24.02 1.65
C GLN A 128 -2.33 -22.65 1.02
N MET A 129 -1.06 -22.24 0.97
CA MET A 129 -0.68 -21.02 0.25
C MET A 129 -1.02 -21.08 -1.24
N GLN A 130 -1.05 -22.27 -1.86
CA GLN A 130 -1.44 -22.40 -3.27
C GLN A 130 -2.91 -22.03 -3.49
N SER A 131 -3.79 -22.37 -2.55
CA SER A 131 -5.20 -21.94 -2.62
C SER A 131 -5.37 -20.42 -2.46
N LEU A 132 -4.34 -19.71 -1.97
CA LEU A 132 -4.29 -18.25 -1.89
C LEU A 132 -3.64 -17.61 -3.13
N SER A 133 -3.33 -18.40 -4.17
CA SER A 133 -2.85 -17.89 -5.45
C SER A 133 -3.84 -16.90 -6.08
N GLY A 134 -3.33 -15.89 -6.80
CA GLY A 134 -4.15 -14.82 -7.39
C GLY A 134 -4.17 -13.51 -6.59
N GLY A 135 -3.29 -13.32 -5.61
CA GLY A 135 -3.14 -12.03 -4.91
C GLY A 135 -3.84 -11.94 -3.56
N ASN A 136 -4.32 -13.06 -3.02
CA ASN A 136 -5.05 -13.10 -1.74
C ASN A 136 -4.13 -13.06 -0.50
N VAL A 137 -2.89 -12.60 -0.64
CA VAL A 137 -1.96 -12.40 0.49
C VAL A 137 -1.59 -10.93 0.56
N ALA A 138 -1.95 -10.27 1.66
CA ALA A 138 -1.55 -8.91 1.99
C ALA A 138 -0.55 -8.90 3.15
N PHE A 139 0.33 -7.90 3.11
CA PHE A 139 1.25 -7.56 4.16
C PHE A 139 0.94 -6.14 4.62
N ALA A 140 0.70 -5.98 5.90
CA ALA A 140 0.27 -4.72 6.48
C ALA A 140 0.93 -4.49 7.83
N THR A 141 1.08 -3.22 8.19
CA THR A 141 1.55 -2.78 9.51
C THR A 141 0.33 -2.37 10.33
N ILE A 142 0.27 -2.81 11.59
CA ILE A 142 -0.78 -2.37 12.52
C ILE A 142 -0.82 -0.84 12.63
N PRO A 143 -1.98 -0.25 12.96
CA PRO A 143 -2.08 1.19 13.20
C PRO A 143 -1.08 1.65 14.26
N VAL A 144 -0.36 2.73 13.97
CA VAL A 144 0.62 3.35 14.87
C VAL A 144 0.18 4.77 15.21
N LEU A 145 0.27 5.13 16.48
CA LEU A 145 0.02 6.49 16.95
C LEU A 145 1.27 7.36 16.79
N ASP A 146 2.43 6.79 17.12
CA ASP A 146 3.70 7.50 17.08
C ASP A 146 4.84 6.49 16.81
N GLY A 147 5.60 6.73 15.74
CA GLY A 147 6.74 5.90 15.35
C GLY A 147 8.06 6.29 16.03
N ALA A 148 8.11 7.44 16.69
CA ALA A 148 9.28 7.98 17.39
C ALA A 148 8.98 8.28 18.87
N GLY A 149 8.06 7.51 19.45
CA GLY A 149 7.63 7.67 20.82
C GLY A 149 8.68 7.24 21.84
N TRP A 150 8.38 7.54 23.10
CA TRP A 150 9.17 7.14 24.26
C TRP A 150 8.30 6.34 25.23
N SER A 151 8.93 5.43 25.96
CA SER A 151 8.30 4.72 27.08
C SER A 151 7.78 5.73 28.12
N ASP A 152 6.83 5.32 28.95
CA ASP A 152 6.21 6.22 29.93
C ASP A 152 7.22 6.83 30.93
N ASP A 153 8.33 6.13 31.17
CA ASP A 153 9.46 6.60 31.97
C ASP A 153 10.48 7.46 31.20
N GLY A 154 10.29 7.65 29.89
CA GLY A 154 11.14 8.43 29.00
C GLY A 154 12.50 7.79 28.68
N MET A 155 12.75 6.54 29.06
CA MET A 155 14.09 5.93 28.97
C MET A 155 14.34 5.15 27.67
N GLN A 156 13.28 4.73 26.98
CA GLN A 156 13.37 3.86 25.81
C GLN A 156 12.59 4.45 24.65
N SER A 157 13.13 4.31 23.44
CA SER A 157 12.37 4.58 22.22
C SER A 157 11.39 3.43 21.97
N VAL A 158 10.12 3.76 21.76
CA VAL A 158 9.03 2.81 21.53
C VAL A 158 8.12 3.28 20.39
N VAL A 159 7.49 2.33 19.72
CA VAL A 159 6.36 2.63 18.83
C VAL A 159 5.09 2.63 19.67
N ARG A 160 4.36 3.74 19.70
CA ARG A 160 3.10 3.84 20.44
C ARG A 160 1.94 3.40 19.56
N VAL A 161 1.06 2.60 20.13
CA VAL A 161 -0.15 2.07 19.51
C VAL A 161 -1.32 2.23 20.46
N ASP A 162 -2.55 2.29 19.93
CA ASP A 162 -3.77 2.12 20.71
C ASP A 162 -4.19 0.64 20.64
N PRO A 163 -4.17 -0.13 21.75
CA PRO A 163 -4.58 -1.53 21.75
C PRO A 163 -5.99 -1.77 21.21
N HIS A 164 -6.94 -0.87 21.45
CA HIS A 164 -8.30 -1.01 20.93
C HIS A 164 -8.33 -0.82 19.42
N GLN A 165 -7.63 0.20 18.91
CA GLN A 165 -7.50 0.43 17.47
C GLN A 165 -6.83 -0.76 16.77
N VAL A 166 -5.81 -1.35 17.39
CA VAL A 166 -5.13 -2.53 16.87
C VAL A 166 -6.07 -3.74 16.84
N ALA A 167 -6.80 -4.00 17.93
CA ALA A 167 -7.75 -5.11 18.00
C ALA A 167 -8.89 -4.96 16.97
N ASP A 168 -9.47 -3.76 16.84
CA ASP A 168 -10.53 -3.47 15.86
C ASP A 168 -10.02 -3.61 14.43
N TRP A 169 -8.81 -3.11 14.14
CA TRP A 169 -8.19 -3.23 12.83
C TRP A 169 -7.91 -4.69 12.47
N VAL A 170 -7.33 -5.46 13.40
CA VAL A 170 -7.08 -6.90 13.18
C VAL A 170 -8.39 -7.65 13.01
N GLY A 171 -9.40 -7.40 13.86
CA GLY A 171 -10.72 -8.03 13.75
C GLY A 171 -11.37 -7.76 12.39
N GLY A 172 -11.27 -6.54 11.88
CA GLY A 172 -11.76 -6.16 10.54
C GLY A 172 -11.09 -6.93 9.40
N LEU A 173 -9.83 -7.33 9.54
CA LEU A 173 -9.12 -8.15 8.55
C LEU A 173 -9.53 -9.62 8.56
N LEU A 174 -10.15 -10.10 9.64
CA LEU A 174 -10.56 -11.50 9.81
C LEU A 174 -11.99 -11.77 9.33
N HIS A 175 -12.72 -10.75 8.90
CA HIS A 175 -14.08 -10.87 8.36
C HIS A 175 -14.04 -10.84 6.83
N GLU A 176 -14.87 -11.67 6.18
CA GLU A 176 -14.99 -11.76 4.71
C GLU A 176 -13.70 -12.13 3.95
N GLN A 177 -12.77 -12.84 4.61
CA GLN A 177 -11.50 -13.29 3.98
C GLN A 177 -11.72 -14.15 2.73
N ASP A 178 -12.82 -14.92 2.71
CA ASP A 178 -13.23 -15.78 1.60
C ASP A 178 -13.53 -14.99 0.31
N GLU A 179 -13.79 -13.68 0.41
CA GLU A 179 -14.12 -12.83 -0.74
C GLU A 179 -12.89 -12.31 -1.51
N GLY A 180 -11.67 -12.58 -1.04
CA GLY A 180 -10.45 -12.25 -1.81
C GLY A 180 -10.22 -10.75 -2.04
N LYS A 181 -10.61 -9.90 -1.09
CA LYS A 181 -10.59 -8.43 -1.19
C LYS A 181 -9.20 -7.79 -0.96
N THR A 182 -8.12 -8.54 -1.11
CA THR A 182 -6.77 -8.08 -0.78
C THR A 182 -6.34 -6.87 -1.61
N GLU A 183 -6.78 -6.78 -2.87
CA GLU A 183 -6.55 -5.61 -3.71
C GLU A 183 -7.34 -4.38 -3.25
N GLN A 184 -8.53 -4.57 -2.67
CA GLN A 184 -9.33 -3.50 -2.07
C GLN A 184 -8.66 -2.98 -0.80
N LEU A 185 -8.13 -3.90 0.03
CA LEU A 185 -7.34 -3.54 1.21
C LEU A 185 -6.05 -2.80 0.83
N ALA A 186 -5.40 -3.18 -0.26
CA ALA A 186 -4.17 -2.57 -0.74
C ALA A 186 -4.36 -1.31 -1.59
N TYR A 187 -5.61 -0.91 -1.85
CA TYR A 187 -5.91 0.27 -2.63
C TYR A 187 -5.59 1.54 -1.84
N THR A 188 -4.95 2.50 -2.51
CA THR A 188 -4.77 3.85 -1.98
C THR A 188 -5.15 4.86 -3.07
N PRO A 189 -5.69 6.04 -2.72
CA PRO A 189 -6.06 7.07 -3.70
C PRO A 189 -4.93 7.45 -4.67
N ALA A 190 -3.68 7.40 -4.21
CA ALA A 190 -2.50 7.71 -5.02
C ALA A 190 -2.29 6.77 -6.23
N LYS A 191 -2.96 5.60 -6.25
CA LYS A 191 -2.94 4.66 -7.39
C LYS A 191 -3.86 5.10 -8.53
N THR A 192 -4.63 6.17 -8.35
CA THR A 192 -5.61 6.64 -9.33
C THR A 192 -5.37 8.10 -9.67
N THR A 193 -5.16 8.37 -10.96
CA THR A 193 -5.14 9.73 -11.51
C THR A 193 -6.53 10.12 -11.97
N ALA A 194 -7.04 11.26 -11.51
CA ALA A 194 -8.36 11.76 -11.89
C ALA A 194 -8.25 12.90 -12.91
N ASP A 195 -8.74 12.66 -14.12
CA ASP A 195 -9.04 13.71 -15.09
C ASP A 195 -10.43 14.28 -14.77
N VAL A 196 -10.56 15.61 -14.68
CA VAL A 196 -11.82 16.28 -14.33
C VAL A 196 -12.26 17.19 -15.47
N ALA A 197 -13.40 16.86 -16.06
CA ALA A 197 -14.02 17.58 -17.16
C ALA A 197 -15.32 18.26 -16.72
N ASN A 198 -15.42 19.56 -16.96
CA ASN A 198 -16.62 20.35 -16.72
C ASN A 198 -17.54 20.32 -17.95
N ASP A 199 -18.74 19.78 -17.79
CA ASP A 199 -19.79 19.75 -18.81
C ASP A 199 -20.94 20.73 -18.48
N THR A 200 -20.62 21.79 -17.72
CA THR A 200 -21.53 22.85 -17.30
C THR A 200 -21.01 24.22 -17.72
N ASP A 201 -21.83 25.25 -17.53
CA ASP A 201 -21.43 26.65 -17.69
C ASP A 201 -20.76 27.25 -16.44
N ILE A 202 -20.54 26.45 -15.38
CA ILE A 202 -19.97 26.91 -14.11
C ILE A 202 -18.45 27.02 -14.24
N ASN A 203 -17.94 28.23 -14.34
CA ASN A 203 -16.50 28.49 -14.41
C ASN A 203 -15.77 27.97 -13.16
N GLY A 204 -14.66 27.27 -13.37
CA GLY A 204 -13.78 26.79 -12.31
C GLY A 204 -14.25 25.51 -11.60
N LEU A 205 -15.41 24.95 -11.96
CA LEU A 205 -15.97 23.76 -11.30
C LEU A 205 -15.01 22.56 -11.35
N ALA A 206 -14.46 22.24 -12.53
CA ALA A 206 -13.51 21.13 -12.66
C ALA A 206 -12.25 21.34 -11.82
N ALA A 207 -11.76 22.58 -11.69
CA ALA A 207 -10.60 22.89 -10.88
C ALA A 207 -10.88 22.70 -9.37
N ALA A 208 -12.04 23.17 -8.89
CA ALA A 208 -12.44 23.00 -7.50
C ALA A 208 -12.63 21.51 -7.14
N VAL A 209 -13.23 20.72 -8.02
CA VAL A 209 -13.37 19.27 -7.82
C VAL A 209 -12.03 18.55 -7.88
N SER A 210 -11.14 18.95 -8.80
CA SER A 210 -9.77 18.42 -8.85
C SER A 210 -9.03 18.69 -7.54
N GLU A 211 -9.16 19.88 -6.96
CA GLU A 211 -8.52 20.22 -5.68
C GLU A 211 -9.05 19.35 -4.53
N VAL A 212 -10.35 19.07 -4.50
CA VAL A 212 -10.94 18.13 -3.53
C VAL A 212 -10.31 16.73 -3.68
N LEU A 213 -10.21 16.21 -4.91
CA LEU A 213 -9.62 14.89 -5.14
C LEU A 213 -8.11 14.87 -4.79
N SER A 214 -7.35 15.90 -5.17
CA SER A 214 -5.94 16.00 -4.80
C SER A 214 -5.76 16.06 -3.28
N ALA A 215 -6.61 16.79 -2.56
CA ALA A 215 -6.59 16.84 -1.09
C ALA A 215 -6.92 15.48 -0.45
N LYS A 216 -7.64 14.60 -1.16
CA LYS A 216 -7.91 13.20 -0.78
C LYS A 216 -6.80 12.23 -1.19
N GLY A 217 -5.74 12.72 -1.84
CA GLY A 217 -4.55 11.94 -2.20
C GLY A 217 -4.60 11.30 -3.58
N PHE A 218 -5.58 11.62 -4.43
CA PHE A 218 -5.61 11.17 -5.82
C PHE A 218 -4.55 11.89 -6.66
N GLY A 219 -4.04 11.21 -7.68
CA GLY A 219 -3.19 11.84 -8.70
C GLY A 219 -3.98 12.90 -9.47
N THR A 220 -3.37 14.06 -9.71
CA THR A 220 -4.00 15.13 -10.49
C THR A 220 -3.79 14.89 -11.98
N GLY A 221 -4.87 14.69 -12.71
CA GLY A 221 -4.87 14.54 -14.16
C GLY A 221 -5.16 15.85 -14.90
N SER A 222 -5.71 15.73 -16.10
CA SER A 222 -6.17 16.83 -16.93
C SER A 222 -7.40 17.49 -16.32
N VAL A 223 -7.39 18.82 -16.21
CA VAL A 223 -8.51 19.62 -15.71
C VAL A 223 -8.95 20.58 -16.80
N GLY A 224 -10.22 20.53 -17.18
CA GLY A 224 -10.73 21.37 -18.27
C GLY A 224 -12.22 21.23 -18.51
N ASN A 225 -12.67 21.71 -19.66
CA ASN A 225 -14.04 21.53 -20.12
C ASN A 225 -14.20 20.19 -20.85
N ASN A 226 -15.42 19.69 -20.90
CA ASN A 226 -15.75 18.48 -21.65
C ASN A 226 -15.82 18.78 -23.16
N ASP A 227 -14.79 18.40 -23.90
CA ASP A 227 -14.76 18.54 -25.38
C ASP A 227 -15.54 17.41 -26.11
N GLY A 228 -16.12 16.47 -25.36
CA GLY A 228 -16.93 15.37 -25.89
C GLY A 228 -18.41 15.74 -26.03
N GLY A 229 -19.24 14.73 -26.33
CA GLY A 229 -20.69 14.90 -26.27
C GLY A 229 -21.16 15.18 -24.84
N HIS A 230 -22.11 16.09 -24.69
CA HIS A 230 -22.73 16.41 -23.40
C HIS A 230 -23.35 15.17 -22.75
N VAL A 231 -23.13 15.02 -21.45
CA VAL A 231 -23.74 13.99 -20.61
C VAL A 231 -24.99 14.53 -19.93
N LYS A 232 -25.92 13.63 -19.61
CA LYS A 232 -27.17 14.01 -18.92
C LYS A 232 -27.01 14.14 -17.41
N SER A 233 -26.00 13.49 -16.86
CA SER A 233 -25.75 13.43 -15.42
C SER A 233 -24.25 13.29 -15.16
N SER A 234 -23.84 13.78 -14.01
CA SER A 234 -22.47 13.68 -13.53
C SER A 234 -22.09 12.22 -13.32
N GLN A 235 -20.88 11.85 -13.73
CA GLN A 235 -20.45 10.45 -13.73
C GLN A 235 -18.94 10.31 -13.66
N VAL A 236 -18.47 9.18 -13.14
CA VAL A 236 -17.07 8.77 -13.20
C VAL A 236 -16.94 7.72 -14.29
N ARG A 237 -16.04 7.93 -15.25
CA ARG A 237 -15.76 6.98 -16.32
C ARG A 237 -14.45 6.25 -16.07
N ALA A 238 -14.46 4.94 -16.27
CA ALA A 238 -13.28 4.09 -16.14
C ALA A 238 -13.38 2.90 -17.09
N ALA A 239 -12.26 2.21 -17.35
CA ALA A 239 -12.23 1.05 -18.26
C ALA A 239 -13.29 -0.02 -17.91
N LYS A 240 -13.57 -0.19 -16.62
CA LYS A 240 -14.60 -1.09 -16.09
C LYS A 240 -15.32 -0.44 -14.91
N THR A 241 -16.54 -0.90 -14.63
CA THR A 241 -17.35 -0.40 -13.49
C THR A 241 -16.88 -0.89 -12.13
N ASP A 242 -16.10 -1.96 -12.09
CA ASP A 242 -15.48 -2.52 -10.88
C ASP A 242 -14.08 -1.94 -10.61
N ASP A 243 -13.67 -0.91 -11.34
CA ASP A 243 -12.41 -0.19 -11.08
C ASP A 243 -12.46 0.46 -9.69
N LEU A 244 -11.56 0.04 -8.80
CA LEU A 244 -11.50 0.50 -7.41
C LEU A 244 -11.27 2.01 -7.30
N GLY A 245 -10.48 2.56 -8.21
CA GLY A 245 -10.23 4.00 -8.27
C GLY A 245 -11.48 4.77 -8.63
N ALA A 246 -12.23 4.27 -9.62
CA ALA A 246 -13.49 4.87 -10.02
C ALA A 246 -14.53 4.82 -8.90
N GLN A 247 -14.63 3.71 -8.19
CA GLN A 247 -15.53 3.54 -7.04
C GLN A 247 -15.18 4.49 -5.90
N GLN A 248 -13.88 4.64 -5.57
CA GLN A 248 -13.46 5.54 -4.50
C GLN A 248 -13.66 7.00 -4.91
N VAL A 249 -13.30 7.41 -6.13
CA VAL A 249 -13.56 8.76 -6.63
C VAL A 249 -15.06 9.06 -6.63
N ALA A 250 -15.89 8.14 -7.11
CA ALA A 250 -17.34 8.28 -7.07
C ALA A 250 -17.86 8.51 -5.65
N LYS A 251 -17.38 7.73 -4.67
CA LYS A 251 -17.73 7.86 -3.26
C LYS A 251 -17.33 9.23 -2.69
N GLU A 252 -16.10 9.67 -2.91
CA GLU A 252 -15.60 10.97 -2.42
C GLU A 252 -16.34 12.16 -3.05
N LEU A 253 -16.91 12.00 -4.24
CA LEU A 253 -17.69 13.03 -4.93
C LEU A 253 -19.21 12.95 -4.68
N GLY A 254 -19.64 12.22 -3.65
CA GLY A 254 -21.05 12.13 -3.26
C GLY A 254 -21.83 10.97 -3.89
N GLY A 255 -21.14 9.92 -4.33
CA GLY A 255 -21.75 8.70 -4.86
C GLY A 255 -22.14 8.77 -6.33
N LEU A 256 -21.30 9.40 -7.16
CA LEU A 256 -21.55 9.48 -8.60
C LEU A 256 -21.61 8.08 -9.26
N PRO A 257 -22.45 7.87 -10.30
CA PRO A 257 -22.45 6.61 -11.03
C PRO A 257 -21.13 6.38 -11.75
N VAL A 258 -20.64 5.14 -11.69
CA VAL A 258 -19.48 4.68 -12.47
C VAL A 258 -19.95 4.10 -13.80
N VAL A 259 -19.40 4.58 -14.90
CA VAL A 259 -19.74 4.17 -16.27
C VAL A 259 -18.52 3.59 -16.96
N ALA A 260 -18.67 2.42 -17.58
CA ALA A 260 -17.60 1.80 -18.35
C ALA A 260 -17.28 2.62 -19.61
N ASP A 261 -16.01 2.92 -19.81
CA ASP A 261 -15.44 3.59 -20.98
C ASP A 261 -14.05 3.00 -21.25
N SER A 262 -13.96 2.08 -22.22
CA SER A 262 -12.73 1.36 -22.55
C SER A 262 -11.62 2.25 -23.13
N SER A 263 -11.92 3.52 -23.43
CA SER A 263 -10.91 4.49 -23.87
C SER A 263 -10.09 5.08 -22.71
N VAL A 264 -10.59 4.94 -21.48
CA VAL A 264 -9.89 5.41 -20.27
C VAL A 264 -8.73 4.45 -19.95
N PRO A 265 -7.48 4.94 -19.87
CA PRO A 265 -6.33 4.10 -19.53
C PRO A 265 -6.44 3.49 -18.12
N PRO A 266 -5.89 2.28 -17.88
CA PRO A 266 -5.78 1.73 -16.54
C PRO A 266 -5.03 2.68 -15.59
N GLY A 267 -5.50 2.81 -14.35
CA GLY A 267 -4.92 3.73 -13.35
C GLY A 267 -5.36 5.19 -13.51
N THR A 268 -6.20 5.49 -14.50
CA THR A 268 -6.83 6.80 -14.69
C THR A 268 -8.34 6.66 -14.62
N VAL A 269 -9.02 7.70 -14.14
CA VAL A 269 -10.48 7.85 -14.23
C VAL A 269 -10.82 9.21 -14.79
N ARG A 270 -11.94 9.33 -15.50
CA ARG A 270 -12.44 10.60 -16.02
C ARG A 270 -13.75 10.98 -15.34
N VAL A 271 -13.70 12.00 -14.51
CA VAL A 271 -14.87 12.62 -13.88
C VAL A 271 -15.47 13.61 -14.88
N VAL A 272 -16.73 13.42 -15.24
CA VAL A 272 -17.48 14.38 -16.07
C VAL A 272 -18.59 14.98 -15.22
N LEU A 273 -18.52 16.29 -15.01
CA LEU A 273 -19.42 17.03 -14.12
C LEU A 273 -20.50 17.70 -14.96
N ALA A 274 -21.75 17.25 -14.82
CA ALA A 274 -22.90 17.82 -15.50
C ALA A 274 -23.66 18.78 -14.57
N ASN A 275 -24.73 19.40 -15.09
CA ASN A 275 -25.51 20.43 -14.36
C ASN A 275 -26.19 19.90 -13.09
N ASP A 276 -26.27 18.58 -12.90
CA ASP A 276 -26.79 17.93 -11.70
C ASP A 276 -25.75 17.77 -10.57
N TYR A 277 -24.49 18.16 -10.79
CA TYR A 277 -23.45 18.01 -9.79
C TYR A 277 -23.65 18.95 -8.59
N THR A 278 -23.94 18.37 -7.42
CA THR A 278 -24.04 19.09 -6.15
C THR A 278 -23.05 18.58 -5.09
N GLY A 279 -22.07 17.78 -5.51
CA GLY A 279 -21.09 17.15 -4.60
C GLY A 279 -20.01 18.12 -4.11
N PRO A 280 -19.01 17.61 -3.35
CA PRO A 280 -17.86 18.38 -2.90
C PRO A 280 -17.17 19.18 -4.03
N GLY A 281 -16.75 20.41 -3.75
CA GLY A 281 -16.15 21.30 -4.76
C GLY A 281 -17.15 22.07 -5.63
N SER A 282 -18.46 21.79 -5.56
CA SER A 282 -19.50 22.54 -6.29
C SER A 282 -19.76 23.96 -5.78
N GLY A 283 -19.27 24.30 -4.58
CA GLY A 283 -19.65 25.53 -3.86
C GLY A 283 -21.09 25.54 -3.32
N LEU A 284 -21.86 24.48 -3.59
CA LEU A 284 -23.25 24.30 -3.15
C LEU A 284 -23.39 23.29 -2.01
N GLY A 285 -22.30 22.58 -1.67
CA GLY A 285 -22.21 21.71 -0.51
C GLY A 285 -22.00 22.53 0.77
N GLY A 286 -22.91 22.40 1.74
CA GLY A 286 -22.86 23.15 2.99
C GLY A 286 -21.58 22.91 3.81
N ASN A 287 -20.92 24.03 4.15
CA ASN A 287 -20.11 24.31 5.33
C ASN A 287 -19.13 23.24 5.85
N VAL A 288 -17.85 23.36 5.47
CA VAL A 288 -16.73 23.07 6.38
C VAL A 288 -15.77 24.27 6.35
N GLY A 289 -15.90 25.11 7.38
CA GLY A 289 -14.85 26.00 7.90
C GLY A 289 -14.08 26.87 6.92
N GLY A 290 -14.62 28.06 6.62
CA GLY A 290 -13.87 29.09 5.92
C GLY A 290 -12.68 29.62 6.73
N ASN A 291 -11.56 29.83 6.04
CA ASN A 291 -10.87 31.11 6.06
C ASN A 291 -10.00 31.27 4.81
N ALA A 292 -10.51 32.02 3.85
CA ALA A 292 -9.70 32.65 2.83
C ALA A 292 -8.97 33.84 3.46
N VAL A 293 -7.64 33.83 3.46
CA VAL A 293 -6.83 35.06 3.57
C VAL A 293 -5.63 34.95 2.63
N ALA A 294 -5.39 36.04 1.89
CA ALA A 294 -4.39 36.26 0.84
C ALA A 294 -2.92 36.16 1.32
N PRO A 295 -1.90 36.18 0.41
CA PRO A 295 -0.57 35.66 0.69
C PRO A 295 0.29 36.66 1.47
N ALA A 296 0.86 36.22 2.60
CA ALA A 296 1.87 36.97 3.34
C ALA A 296 3.24 36.30 3.22
N ARG A 297 4.11 36.97 2.46
CA ARG A 297 5.58 37.06 2.53
C ARG A 297 6.31 36.08 3.46
N ALA A 298 7.20 35.30 2.86
CA ALA A 298 8.18 34.46 3.53
C ALA A 298 9.14 35.27 4.43
N SER A 299 9.31 34.81 5.66
CA SER A 299 10.46 35.09 6.51
C SER A 299 10.85 33.81 7.24
N ASN A 300 12.04 33.31 6.92
CA ASN A 300 12.73 32.22 7.60
C ASN A 300 12.91 32.56 9.09
N ALA A 301 12.52 31.63 9.97
CA ALA A 301 13.14 31.41 11.27
C ALA A 301 12.82 29.97 11.69
N GLY A 302 13.87 29.18 11.91
CA GLY A 302 13.74 27.78 12.31
C GLY A 302 13.05 27.65 13.67
N ASN A 303 12.27 26.59 13.82
CA ASN A 303 11.99 26.01 15.11
C ASN A 303 11.68 24.52 14.95
N ALA A 304 12.49 23.70 15.63
CA ALA A 304 12.17 22.32 15.91
C ALA A 304 10.95 22.28 16.83
N GLY A 305 9.91 21.53 16.45
CA GLY A 305 8.70 21.39 17.23
C GLY A 305 7.92 20.15 16.78
N ASN A 306 7.67 19.25 17.72
CA ASN A 306 6.89 18.02 17.60
C ASN A 306 5.67 18.17 16.69
N SER A 307 5.61 17.33 15.65
CA SER A 307 4.37 17.09 14.91
C SER A 307 3.51 16.10 15.70
N ASP A 308 2.46 16.59 16.36
CA ASP A 308 1.37 15.82 17.01
C ASP A 308 0.48 15.05 16.01
N THR A 309 1.02 14.68 14.85
CA THR A 309 0.30 13.97 13.80
C THR A 309 0.88 12.58 13.67
N ALA A 310 0.03 11.56 13.83
CA ALA A 310 0.39 10.16 13.61
C ALA A 310 1.14 10.01 12.28
N PRO A 311 2.21 9.20 12.23
CA PRO A 311 2.96 9.02 10.99
C PRO A 311 2.03 8.47 9.90
N PRO A 312 2.25 8.83 8.62
CA PRO A 312 1.42 8.31 7.55
C PRO A 312 1.47 6.78 7.56
N PRO A 313 0.33 6.09 7.33
CA PRO A 313 0.25 4.64 7.43
C PRO A 313 1.23 3.96 6.46
N SER A 314 1.74 2.78 6.83
CA SER A 314 2.49 1.94 5.89
C SER A 314 1.57 1.50 4.75
N PRO A 315 2.06 1.45 3.50
CA PRO A 315 1.30 0.85 2.42
C PRO A 315 1.04 -0.62 2.71
N ILE A 316 -0.11 -1.12 2.24
CA ILE A 316 -0.41 -2.56 2.24
C ILE A 316 0.13 -3.13 0.92
N LEU A 317 0.98 -4.15 1.02
CA LEU A 317 1.60 -4.81 -0.13
C LEU A 317 0.96 -6.16 -0.38
N THR A 318 0.77 -6.56 -1.64
CA THR A 318 0.18 -7.87 -1.98
C THR A 318 1.16 -8.78 -2.70
N ALA A 319 0.98 -10.09 -2.57
CA ALA A 319 1.76 -11.11 -3.29
C ALA A 319 1.17 -11.46 -4.67
N GLY A 320 0.33 -10.61 -5.25
CA GLY A 320 -0.47 -10.95 -6.43
C GLY A 320 0.22 -10.81 -7.78
N SER A 321 1.37 -10.15 -7.84
CA SER A 321 1.95 -9.69 -9.12
C SER A 321 3.44 -9.95 -9.20
N ASP A 322 3.90 -10.32 -10.40
CA ASP A 322 5.33 -10.34 -10.77
C ASP A 322 5.94 -8.91 -10.79
N ASN A 323 5.11 -7.87 -10.68
CA ASN A 323 5.53 -6.47 -10.65
C ASN A 323 5.41 -5.91 -9.22
N PRO A 324 6.48 -5.96 -8.39
CA PRO A 324 6.43 -5.41 -7.05
C PRO A 324 6.15 -3.90 -7.09
N GLU A 325 5.36 -3.42 -6.14
CA GLU A 325 5.12 -2.00 -5.92
C GLU A 325 6.43 -1.31 -5.52
N CYS A 326 6.69 -0.12 -6.08
CA CYS A 326 7.88 0.65 -5.77
C CYS A 326 7.71 1.32 -4.41
N ILE A 327 8.59 0.97 -3.47
CA ILE A 327 8.59 1.47 -2.10
C ILE A 327 9.80 2.37 -1.89
N ASN A 328 9.71 3.25 -0.87
CA ASN A 328 10.75 4.19 -0.42
C ASN A 328 11.40 5.01 -1.53
#